data_AF-A0AAW1RH13-F1
#
_entry.id   AF-A0AAW1RH13-F1
#
_cell.length_a   1.000
_cell.length_b   1.000
_cell.length_c   1.000
_cell.angle_alpha   90.00
_cell.angle_beta   90.00
_cell.angle_gamma   90.00
#
_symmetry.space_group_name_H-M   'P 1'
#
loop_
_entity.id
_entity.type
_entity.pdbx_description
1 polymer ?
#
loop_
_entity_poly.entity_id
_entity_poly.type
_entity_poly.pdbx_seq_one_letter_code
_entity_poly.pdbx_strand_id
1 'polypeptide(L)'
;MQDPAGHDTRYATALQNFTRSSILAFECNWSEASLERELADHPECSLFCCIIWLTLLQLPRKTVPHFQLPSSVVGAGVTVSAETTAQWGGFVCLIVFAYLEKRWAWYNLERLQLEILVSSGRAVPPAAVAELAQLVYTTLNQVAPQWPSE
;
A
#
# COMPACT_ATOMS: atom_id res chain seq x y z
N MET A 1 -17.16 -27.80 -9.18
CA MET A 1 -17.63 -26.98 -8.05
C MET A 1 -16.38 -26.51 -7.32
N GLN A 2 -15.85 -25.34 -7.67
CA GLN A 2 -14.62 -24.81 -7.08
C GLN A 2 -14.94 -24.25 -5.70
N ASP A 3 -14.19 -24.67 -4.70
CA ASP A 3 -14.36 -24.28 -3.30
C ASP A 3 -14.00 -22.78 -3.13
N PRO A 4 -14.95 -21.91 -2.75
CA PRO A 4 -14.70 -20.48 -2.57
C PRO A 4 -13.72 -20.19 -1.41
N ALA A 5 -13.59 -21.08 -0.41
CA ALA A 5 -12.67 -20.88 0.72
C ALA A 5 -11.19 -21.05 0.33
N GLY A 6 -10.91 -21.92 -0.66
CA GLY A 6 -9.56 -22.11 -1.19
C GLY A 6 -9.09 -20.98 -2.12
N HIS A 7 -10.03 -20.21 -2.68
CA HIS A 7 -9.71 -19.05 -3.52
C HIS A 7 -9.21 -17.87 -2.67
N ASP A 8 -9.84 -17.68 -1.51
CA ASP A 8 -9.53 -16.60 -0.57
C ASP A 8 -8.13 -16.76 0.05
N THR A 9 -7.76 -18.01 0.41
CA THR A 9 -6.42 -18.32 0.95
C THR A 9 -5.30 -18.18 -0.07
N ARG A 10 -5.55 -18.57 -1.34
CA ARG A 10 -4.56 -18.40 -2.42
C ARG A 10 -4.35 -16.94 -2.76
N TYR A 11 -5.43 -16.17 -2.84
CA TYR A 11 -5.37 -14.74 -3.08
C TYR A 11 -4.66 -14.02 -1.93
N ALA A 12 -5.01 -14.31 -0.67
CA ALA A 12 -4.34 -13.74 0.49
C ALA A 12 -2.83 -14.05 0.50
N THR A 13 -2.45 -15.27 0.15
CA THR A 13 -1.04 -15.67 0.04
C THR A 13 -0.32 -14.91 -1.09
N ALA A 14 -0.95 -14.80 -2.26
CA ALA A 14 -0.42 -14.07 -3.39
C ALA A 14 -0.23 -12.58 -3.06
N LEU A 15 -1.22 -11.97 -2.40
CA LEU A 15 -1.18 -10.59 -1.95
C LEU A 15 -0.05 -10.35 -0.94
N GLN A 16 0.10 -11.23 0.06
CA GLN A 16 1.20 -11.14 1.01
C GLN A 16 2.58 -11.23 0.35
N ASN A 17 2.74 -12.16 -0.61
CA ASN A 17 3.97 -12.32 -1.36
C ASN A 17 4.26 -11.11 -2.24
N PHE A 18 3.25 -10.59 -2.93
CA PHE A 18 3.35 -9.38 -3.73
C PHE A 18 3.77 -8.18 -2.87
N THR A 19 3.12 -7.98 -1.72
CA THR A 19 3.47 -6.92 -0.78
C THR A 19 4.92 -7.03 -0.32
N ARG A 20 5.38 -8.24 0.02
CA ARG A 20 6.78 -8.48 0.43
C ARG A 20 7.76 -8.14 -0.69
N SER A 21 7.49 -8.58 -1.92
CA SER A 21 8.32 -8.25 -3.08
C SER A 21 8.39 -6.75 -3.35
N SER A 22 7.25 -6.06 -3.21
CA SER A 22 7.20 -4.59 -3.37
C SER A 22 7.98 -3.86 -2.27
N ILE A 23 7.93 -4.34 -1.02
CA ILE A 23 8.73 -3.79 0.08
C ILE A 23 10.23 -3.96 -0.22
N LEU A 24 10.66 -5.13 -0.71
CA LEU A 24 12.05 -5.35 -1.11
C LEU A 24 12.48 -4.42 -2.25
N ALA A 25 11.62 -4.21 -3.25
CA ALA A 25 11.90 -3.27 -4.33
C ALA A 25 12.08 -1.83 -3.81
N PHE A 26 11.28 -1.42 -2.81
CA PHE A 26 11.44 -0.14 -2.13
C PHE A 26 12.80 -0.03 -1.43
N GLU A 27 13.20 -1.06 -0.68
CA GLU A 27 14.50 -1.12 0.00
C GLU A 27 15.69 -1.10 -0.97
N CYS A 28 15.51 -1.66 -2.17
CA CYS A 28 16.47 -1.60 -3.25
C CYS A 28 16.49 -0.25 -4.01
N ASN A 29 15.75 0.77 -3.55
CA ASN A 29 15.64 2.11 -4.16
C ASN A 29 15.13 2.06 -5.61
N TRP A 30 14.16 1.19 -5.90
CA TRP A 30 13.45 1.25 -7.17
C TRP A 30 12.68 2.57 -7.29
N SER A 31 12.47 3.02 -8.53
CA SER A 31 11.65 4.19 -8.85
C SER A 31 10.37 3.77 -9.56
N GLU A 32 9.32 4.60 -9.47
CA GLU A 32 8.07 4.38 -10.21
C GLU A 32 8.32 4.17 -11.72
N ALA A 33 9.23 4.95 -12.32
CA ALA A 33 9.60 4.78 -13.73
C ALA A 33 10.27 3.43 -14.05
N SER A 34 10.92 2.80 -13.06
CA SER A 34 11.50 1.45 -13.22
C SER A 34 10.40 0.39 -13.10
N LEU A 35 9.43 0.58 -12.21
CA LEU A 35 8.25 -0.28 -12.14
C LEU A 35 7.43 -0.22 -13.43
N GLU A 36 7.15 0.97 -13.95
CA GLU A 36 6.39 1.15 -15.19
C GLU A 36 7.06 0.45 -16.38
N ARG A 37 8.40 0.41 -16.41
CA ARG A 37 9.14 -0.29 -17.46
C ARG A 37 9.04 -1.81 -17.33
N GLU A 38 9.25 -2.33 -16.12
CA GLU A 38 9.27 -3.78 -15.87
C GLU A 38 7.85 -4.39 -15.84
N LEU A 39 6.85 -3.60 -15.46
CA LEU A 39 5.44 -3.97 -15.37
C LEU A 39 4.61 -3.34 -16.50
N ALA A 40 5.21 -3.08 -17.66
CA ALA A 40 4.53 -2.48 -18.80
C ALA A 40 3.29 -3.28 -19.24
N ASP A 41 3.34 -4.61 -19.09
CA ASP A 41 2.22 -5.51 -19.40
C ASP A 41 1.14 -5.55 -18.30
N HIS A 42 1.44 -4.99 -17.11
CA HIS A 42 0.60 -5.02 -15.91
C HIS A 42 0.63 -3.66 -15.16
N PRO A 43 0.07 -2.59 -15.76
CA PRO A 43 0.12 -1.25 -15.19
C PRO A 43 -0.56 -1.15 -13.81
N GLU A 44 -1.56 -1.98 -13.52
CA GLU A 44 -2.21 -2.08 -12.23
C GLU A 44 -1.24 -2.48 -11.10
N CYS A 45 -0.28 -3.35 -11.40
CA CYS A 45 0.73 -3.79 -10.44
C CYS A 45 1.69 -2.65 -10.09
N SER A 46 1.99 -1.76 -11.05
CA SER A 46 2.81 -0.57 -10.79
C SER A 46 2.14 0.35 -9.76
N LEU A 47 0.83 0.61 -9.93
CA LEU A 47 0.05 1.37 -8.97
C LEU A 47 0.04 0.69 -7.60
N PHE A 48 -0.17 -0.62 -7.54
CA PHE A 48 -0.18 -1.36 -6.27
C PHE A 48 1.16 -1.24 -5.53
N CYS A 49 2.28 -1.36 -6.24
CA CYS A 49 3.60 -1.10 -5.67
C CYS A 49 3.72 0.33 -5.13
N CYS A 50 3.24 1.33 -5.88
CA CYS A 50 3.26 2.72 -5.44
C CYS A 50 2.43 2.94 -4.16
N ILE A 51 1.27 2.31 -4.03
CA ILE A 51 0.43 2.38 -2.82
C ILE A 51 1.17 1.77 -1.61
N ILE A 52 1.84 0.64 -1.81
CA ILE A 52 2.67 0.01 -0.77
C ILE A 52 3.80 0.96 -0.36
N TRP A 53 4.50 1.56 -1.33
CA TRP A 53 5.61 2.49 -1.07
C TRP A 53 5.15 3.76 -0.35
N LEU A 54 4.03 4.35 -0.78
CA LEU A 54 3.41 5.47 -0.07
C LEU A 54 3.06 5.08 1.37
N THR A 55 2.58 3.86 1.61
CA THR A 55 2.29 3.37 2.96
C THR A 55 3.55 3.34 3.83
N LEU A 56 4.66 2.82 3.30
CA LEU A 56 5.95 2.79 4.00
C LEU A 56 6.47 4.20 4.31
N LEU A 57 6.31 5.14 3.37
CA LEU A 57 6.74 6.53 3.54
C LEU A 57 5.95 7.27 4.64
N GLN A 58 4.72 6.86 4.93
CA GLN A 58 3.86 7.46 5.97
C GLN A 58 4.10 6.87 7.37
N LEU A 59 4.92 5.83 7.51
CA LEU A 59 5.20 5.23 8.81
C LEU A 59 6.10 6.13 9.66
N PRO A 60 5.73 6.43 10.92
CA PRO A 60 6.63 7.12 11.82
C PRO A 60 7.88 6.28 12.06
N ARG A 61 9.07 6.90 11.93
CA ARG A 61 10.37 6.24 12.16
C ARG A 61 10.53 5.53 13.52
N LYS A 62 9.67 5.86 14.50
CA LYS A 62 9.70 5.29 15.86
C LYS A 62 8.86 4.03 16.01
N THR A 63 7.97 3.73 15.08
CA THR A 63 6.97 2.66 15.24
C THR A 63 7.51 1.29 14.86
N VAL A 64 8.68 1.21 14.23
CA VAL A 64 9.26 -0.06 13.78
C VAL A 64 10.74 -0.17 14.19
N PRO A 65 11.05 -0.81 15.34
CA PRO A 65 12.43 -1.06 15.74
C PRO A 65 13.15 -2.08 14.83
N HIS A 66 12.40 -2.88 14.07
CA HIS A 66 12.91 -4.01 13.26
C HIS A 66 13.02 -3.69 11.76
N PHE A 67 12.28 -2.68 11.30
CA PHE A 67 12.32 -2.15 9.95
C PHE A 67 13.13 -0.87 10.02
N GLN A 68 14.45 -1.02 10.17
CA GLN A 68 15.36 0.08 9.94
C GLN A 68 15.31 0.38 8.44
N LEU A 69 14.35 1.21 8.02
CA LEU A 69 14.46 1.95 6.77
C LEU A 69 15.91 2.43 6.70
N PRO A 70 16.72 1.96 5.75
CA PRO A 70 18.12 2.32 5.71
C PRO A 70 18.19 3.83 5.78
N SER A 71 19.02 4.40 6.65
CA SER A 71 19.14 5.85 6.80
C SER A 71 19.52 6.56 5.48
N SER A 72 19.85 5.79 4.44
CA SER A 72 20.07 6.18 3.05
C SER A 72 18.79 6.38 2.21
N VAL A 73 17.63 5.84 2.58
CA VAL A 73 16.36 5.96 1.80
C VAL A 73 15.71 7.33 1.96
N VAL A 74 16.10 8.09 2.99
CA VAL A 74 15.59 9.46 3.23
C VAL A 74 16.38 10.52 2.45
N GLY A 75 17.29 10.10 1.57
CA GLY A 75 18.16 11.01 0.84
C GLY A 75 18.54 10.57 -0.56
N ALA A 76 17.63 10.03 -1.38
CA ALA A 76 17.83 9.98 -2.83
C ALA A 76 16.55 9.63 -3.59
N GLY A 77 15.94 10.63 -4.24
CA GLY A 77 15.14 10.45 -5.46
C GLY A 77 13.77 9.82 -5.31
N VAL A 78 12.73 10.66 -5.25
CA VAL A 78 11.36 10.47 -5.80
C VAL A 78 11.01 9.00 -6.13
N THR A 79 10.89 8.15 -5.10
CA THR A 79 10.53 6.72 -5.27
C THR A 79 9.15 6.59 -5.92
N VAL A 80 8.25 7.50 -5.54
CA VAL A 80 6.92 7.70 -6.13
C VAL A 80 6.86 9.12 -6.66
N SER A 81 6.31 9.30 -7.85
CA SER A 81 6.11 10.59 -8.51
C SER A 81 5.24 11.53 -7.67
N ALA A 82 5.40 12.83 -7.91
CA ALA A 82 4.57 13.85 -7.26
C ALA A 82 3.09 13.72 -7.64
N GLU A 83 2.80 13.25 -8.86
CA GLU A 83 1.43 13.03 -9.33
C GLU A 83 0.76 11.89 -8.57
N THR A 84 1.39 10.71 -8.51
CA THR A 84 0.88 9.55 -7.77
C THR A 84 0.76 9.86 -6.28
N THR A 85 1.71 10.62 -5.72
CA THR A 85 1.65 11.10 -4.34
C THR A 85 0.48 12.05 -4.10
N ALA A 86 0.21 12.98 -5.02
CA ALA A 86 -0.92 13.91 -4.89
C ALA A 86 -2.27 13.19 -5.00
N GLN A 87 -2.37 12.18 -5.87
CA GLN A 87 -3.60 11.42 -6.06
C GLN A 87 -3.90 10.47 -4.89
N TRP A 88 -2.87 9.78 -4.37
CA TRP A 88 -3.08 8.67 -3.44
C TRP A 88 -2.54 8.90 -2.02
N GLY A 89 -1.75 9.95 -1.81
CA GLY A 89 -1.15 10.25 -0.51
C GLY A 89 -2.18 10.49 0.59
N GLY A 90 -3.27 11.21 0.29
CA GLY A 90 -4.36 11.45 1.23
C GLY A 90 -5.09 10.16 1.62
N PHE A 91 -5.42 9.33 0.61
CA PHE A 91 -6.04 8.02 0.80
C PHE A 91 -5.21 7.12 1.75
N VAL A 92 -3.91 6.98 1.47
CA VAL A 92 -3.00 6.17 2.31
C VAL A 92 -2.89 6.76 3.71
N CYS A 93 -2.74 8.09 3.83
CA CYS A 93 -2.61 8.78 5.12
C CYS A 93 -3.82 8.51 6.04
N LEU A 94 -5.05 8.53 5.52
CA LEU A 94 -6.26 8.25 6.30
C LEU A 94 -6.23 6.84 6.91
N ILE A 95 -5.83 5.84 6.12
CA ILE A 95 -5.78 4.44 6.56
C ILE A 95 -4.65 4.25 7.57
N VAL A 96 -3.45 4.76 7.29
CA VAL A 96 -2.29 4.66 8.19
C VAL A 96 -2.60 5.32 9.53
N PHE A 97 -3.20 6.51 9.52
CA PHE A 97 -3.62 7.19 10.75
C PHE A 97 -4.65 6.38 11.53
N ALA A 98 -5.68 5.84 10.87
CA ALA A 98 -6.67 5.02 11.54
C ALA A 98 -6.09 3.73 12.12
N TYR A 99 -5.16 3.10 11.41
CA TYR A 99 -4.50 1.88 11.85
C TYR A 99 -3.58 2.14 13.06
N LEU A 100 -2.71 3.16 12.99
CA LEU A 100 -1.71 3.42 14.03
C LEU A 100 -2.31 4.13 15.26
N GLU A 101 -3.09 5.19 15.04
CA GLU A 101 -3.59 6.05 16.13
C GLU A 101 -4.92 5.54 16.70
N LYS A 102 -5.80 4.98 15.84
CA LYS A 102 -7.13 4.51 16.26
C LYS A 102 -7.22 3.00 16.44
N ARG A 103 -6.20 2.24 16.03
CA ARG A 103 -6.18 0.76 16.05
C ARG A 103 -7.38 0.15 15.33
N TRP A 104 -7.77 0.76 14.22
CA TRP A 104 -8.86 0.25 13.40
C TRP A 104 -8.34 -0.78 12.40
N ALA A 105 -8.98 -1.95 12.38
CA ALA A 105 -8.69 -3.01 11.41
C ALA A 105 -9.34 -2.76 10.03
N TRP A 106 -10.16 -1.71 9.92
CA TRP A 106 -10.88 -1.34 8.70
C TRP A 106 -11.21 0.16 8.70
N TYR A 107 -11.51 0.71 7.54
CA TYR A 107 -11.89 2.11 7.37
C TYR A 107 -13.16 2.21 6.50
N ASN A 108 -13.91 3.30 6.65
CA ASN A 108 -15.12 3.51 5.86
C ASN A 108 -14.77 3.74 4.37
N LEU A 109 -15.18 2.80 3.52
CA LEU A 109 -14.94 2.83 2.07
C LEU A 109 -15.53 4.07 1.39
N GLU A 110 -16.70 4.54 1.79
CA GLU A 110 -17.33 5.73 1.20
C GLU A 110 -16.46 6.97 1.43
N ARG A 111 -15.86 7.07 2.63
CA ARG A 111 -14.96 8.17 2.97
C ARG A 111 -13.67 8.11 2.17
N LEU A 112 -13.15 6.91 1.91
CA LEU A 112 -11.98 6.72 1.05
C LEU A 112 -12.29 7.05 -0.41
N GLN A 113 -13.48 6.69 -0.90
CA GLN A 113 -13.92 7.04 -2.25
C GLN A 113 -14.02 8.55 -2.44
N LEU A 114 -14.55 9.27 -1.44
CA LEU A 114 -14.61 10.73 -1.47
C LEU A 114 -13.22 11.36 -1.49
N GLU A 115 -12.27 10.84 -0.71
CA GLU A 115 -10.89 11.32 -0.72
C GLU A 115 -10.27 11.17 -2.12
N ILE A 116 -10.40 9.99 -2.73
CA ILE A 116 -9.87 9.74 -4.08
C ILE A 116 -10.57 10.63 -5.12
N LEU A 117 -11.88 10.85 -4.99
CA LEU A 117 -12.63 11.73 -5.89
C LEU A 117 -12.11 13.17 -5.80
N VAL A 118 -11.82 13.65 -4.60
CA VAL A 118 -11.28 15.00 -4.37
C VAL A 118 -9.85 15.11 -4.91
N SER A 119 -9.01 14.10 -4.72
CA SER A 119 -7.60 14.16 -5.11
C SER A 119 -7.36 13.92 -6.62
N SER A 120 -8.07 12.96 -7.21
CA SER A 120 -7.89 12.54 -8.61
C SER A 120 -8.93 13.13 -9.57
N GLY A 121 -10.01 13.70 -9.05
CA GLY A 121 -11.16 14.14 -9.86
C GLY A 121 -11.95 12.99 -10.50
N ARG A 122 -11.65 11.74 -10.15
CA ARG A 122 -12.27 10.54 -10.74
C ARG A 122 -12.93 9.68 -9.67
N ALA A 123 -14.11 9.16 -10.01
CA ALA A 123 -14.77 8.16 -9.18
C ALA A 123 -14.14 6.78 -9.42
N VAL A 124 -13.57 6.20 -8.38
CA VAL A 124 -13.03 4.84 -8.40
C VAL A 124 -14.11 3.87 -7.88
N PRO A 125 -14.31 2.71 -8.54
CA PRO A 125 -15.33 1.75 -8.13
C PRO A 125 -15.05 1.22 -6.70
N PRO A 126 -16.10 0.94 -5.91
CA PRO A 126 -15.93 0.50 -4.51
C PRO A 126 -15.03 -0.73 -4.35
N ALA A 127 -15.11 -1.67 -5.31
CA ALA A 127 -14.28 -2.87 -5.30
C ALA A 127 -12.78 -2.56 -5.39
N ALA A 128 -12.38 -1.65 -6.31
CA ALA A 128 -11.00 -1.24 -6.44
C ALA A 128 -10.51 -0.47 -5.20
N VAL A 129 -11.38 0.35 -4.59
CA VAL A 129 -11.03 1.04 -3.32
C VAL A 129 -10.82 0.03 -2.19
N ALA A 130 -11.63 -1.02 -2.12
CA ALA A 130 -11.45 -2.09 -1.15
C ALA A 130 -10.13 -2.86 -1.37
N GLU A 131 -9.76 -3.17 -2.62
CA GLU A 131 -8.49 -3.82 -2.95
C GLU A 131 -7.28 -2.95 -2.56
N LEU A 132 -7.30 -1.65 -2.88
CA LEU A 132 -6.25 -0.73 -2.50
C LEU A 132 -6.15 -0.56 -0.98
N ALA A 133 -7.29 -0.50 -0.29
CA ALA A 133 -7.30 -0.46 1.17
C ALA A 133 -6.72 -1.75 1.75
N GLN A 134 -7.07 -2.91 1.20
CA GLN A 134 -6.53 -4.21 1.60
C GLN A 134 -5.01 -4.27 1.41
N LEU A 135 -4.47 -3.70 0.33
CA LEU A 135 -3.02 -3.57 0.12
C LEU A 135 -2.35 -2.75 1.22
N VAL A 136 -2.93 -1.60 1.59
CA VAL A 136 -2.41 -0.76 2.68
C VAL A 136 -2.43 -1.52 4.00
N TYR A 137 -3.56 -2.15 4.36
CA TYR A 137 -3.66 -2.95 5.59
C TYR A 137 -2.72 -4.15 5.60
N THR A 138 -2.57 -4.86 4.47
CA THR A 138 -1.64 -5.99 4.35
C THR A 138 -0.22 -5.53 4.56
N THR A 139 0.16 -4.38 3.99
CA THR A 139 1.47 -3.76 4.18
C THR A 139 1.70 -3.40 5.65
N LEU A 140 0.75 -2.71 6.26
CA LEU A 140 0.81 -2.31 7.66
C LEU A 140 0.91 -3.51 8.61
N ASN A 141 0.21 -4.61 8.32
CA ASN A 141 0.29 -5.82 9.12
C ASN A 141 1.66 -6.50 9.01
N GLN A 142 2.34 -6.42 7.86
CA GLN A 142 3.68 -6.97 7.68
C GLN A 142 4.77 -6.15 8.39
N VAL A 143 4.66 -4.82 8.36
CA VAL A 143 5.71 -3.92 8.87
C VAL A 143 5.47 -3.41 10.29
N ALA A 144 4.21 -3.34 10.72
CA ALA A 144 3.77 -2.84 12.02
C ALA A 144 2.54 -3.63 12.53
N PRO A 145 2.69 -4.94 12.82
CA PRO A 145 1.57 -5.78 13.27
C PRO A 145 0.97 -5.24 14.56
N GLN A 146 -0.34 -4.95 14.55
CA GLN A 146 -1.10 -4.53 15.73
C GLN A 146 -1.84 -5.70 16.39
N TRP A 147 -2.10 -6.76 15.62
CA TRP A 147 -2.80 -7.96 16.06
C TRP A 147 -1.87 -9.17 15.97
N PRO A 148 -2.03 -10.17 16.85
CA PRO A 148 -1.35 -11.44 16.70
C PRO A 148 -1.78 -12.09 15.37
N SER A 149 -0.80 -12.53 14.59
CA SER A 149 -1.05 -13.40 13.44
C SER A 149 -1.62 -14.72 13.97
N GLU A 150 -2.78 -15.15 13.46
CA GLU A 150 -3.29 -16.51 13.68
C GLU A 150 -2.37 -17.57 13.07
#